data_AF-A0A7C9JEZ4-F1
#
_entry.id   AF-A0A7C9JEZ4-F1
#
_cell.length_a   1.000
_cell.length_b   1.000
_cell.length_c   1.000
_cell.angle_alpha   90.00
_cell.angle_beta   90.00
_cell.angle_gamma   90.00
#
_symmetry.space_group_name_H-M   'P 1'
#
loop_
_entity.id
_entity.type
_entity.pdbx_description
1 polymer ?
#
loop_
_entity_poly.entity_id
_entity_poly.type
_entity_poly.pdbx_seq_one_letter_code
_entity_poly.pdbx_strand_id
1 'polypeptide(L)'
;LYEPGLVTELTQVAPSRWTARPMPVPERQPLMVAFAHRATGEKPFGQSRISRAVQSITRDAVRTMFRMECSSAFHAMPQKFLMGMAEDQMDTFVEMKRKLYADDVLLMTRDEEGNVPTFGQVSGNSPQPFVEQMRFLASLLAGMTGVPLASLGVVQDNPSSAQAIEAAREDIVVAAMRQTDADAASLRRLAALAMAVEGNTTVDVLSESQRAVSPLFADPRTPSPVSQADAMVKIASVAPWVAETDVFLERLGFSDADIRRLNEAKSRIDARAVLAGTGAQAALQLPAGGAE
;
A
#
# COMPACT_ATOMS: atom_id res chain seq x y z
N LEU A 1 34.21 2.29 3.87
CA LEU A 1 34.22 2.55 5.32
C LEU A 1 33.87 4.00 5.55
N TYR A 2 32.99 4.31 6.49
CA TYR A 2 32.62 5.69 6.83
C TYR A 2 33.27 6.07 8.17
N GLU A 3 34.03 7.16 8.17
CA GLU A 3 34.58 7.81 9.35
C GLU A 3 34.15 9.28 9.33
N PRO A 4 34.02 9.96 10.49
CA PRO A 4 33.63 11.36 10.51
C PRO A 4 34.59 12.23 9.67
N GLY A 5 34.08 12.81 8.58
CA GLY A 5 34.84 13.64 7.64
C GLY A 5 35.66 12.88 6.60
N LEU A 6 35.54 11.55 6.52
CA LEU A 6 36.27 10.72 5.59
C LEU A 6 35.45 9.51 5.13
N VAL A 7 35.19 9.44 3.82
CA VAL A 7 34.66 8.24 3.18
C VAL A 7 35.83 7.49 2.55
N THR A 8 36.03 6.23 2.92
CA THR A 8 37.07 5.40 2.30
C THR A 8 36.42 4.37 1.39
N GLU A 9 36.73 4.47 0.09
CA GLU A 9 36.40 3.45 -0.90
C GLU A 9 37.41 2.30 -0.79
N LEU A 10 36.91 1.08 -0.63
CA LEU A 10 37.73 -0.13 -0.57
C LEU A 10 37.43 -0.96 -1.82
N THR A 11 38.43 -1.09 -2.69
CA THR A 11 38.32 -1.93 -3.89
C THR A 11 39.11 -3.21 -3.67
N GLN A 12 38.47 -4.37 -3.87
CA GLN A 12 39.15 -5.65 -3.82
C GLN A 12 39.88 -5.88 -5.15
N VAL A 13 41.20 -6.00 -5.10
CA VAL A 13 42.04 -6.24 -6.29
C VAL A 13 42.45 -7.72 -6.40
N ALA A 14 42.48 -8.44 -5.28
CA ALA A 14 42.71 -9.89 -5.23
C ALA A 14 42.04 -10.51 -3.98
N PRO A 15 41.95 -11.85 -3.83
CA PRO A 15 41.24 -12.55 -2.75
C PRO A 15 41.63 -12.15 -1.31
N SER A 16 42.76 -11.46 -1.13
CA SER A 16 43.23 -10.91 0.15
C SER A 16 43.89 -9.54 0.02
N ARG A 17 43.78 -8.88 -1.15
CA ARG A 17 44.41 -7.59 -1.42
C ARG A 17 43.36 -6.53 -1.70
N TRP A 18 43.36 -5.51 -0.87
CA TRP A 18 42.46 -4.37 -0.96
C TRP A 18 43.26 -3.10 -1.21
N THR A 19 42.72 -2.22 -2.05
CA THR A 19 43.20 -0.85 -2.21
C THR A 19 42.20 0.09 -1.57
N ALA A 20 42.69 1.02 -0.75
CA ALA A 20 41.88 2.03 -0.10
C ALA A 20 42.10 3.37 -0.79
N ARG A 21 41.00 4.02 -1.19
CA ARG A 21 41.00 5.39 -1.69
C ARG A 21 40.29 6.28 -0.68
N PRO A 22 41.00 7.20 0.00
CA PRO A 22 40.37 8.17 0.88
C PRO A 22 39.66 9.24 0.06
N MET A 23 38.43 9.58 0.45
CA MET A 23 37.62 10.66 -0.11
C MET A 23 37.22 11.56 1.07
N PRO A 24 37.91 12.69 1.28
CA PRO A 24 37.58 13.61 2.36
C PRO A 24 36.22 14.26 2.06
N VAL A 25 35.36 14.32 3.06
CA VAL A 25 34.03 14.95 2.96
C VAL A 25 33.94 15.99 4.07
N PRO A 26 33.44 17.22 3.79
CA PRO A 26 33.28 18.24 4.83
C PRO A 26 32.33 17.79 5.95
N GLU A 27 31.27 17.08 5.59
CA GLU A 27 30.25 16.58 6.48
C GLU A 27 30.78 15.46 7.39
N ARG A 28 30.51 15.59 8.69
CA ARG A 28 30.93 14.62 9.71
C ARG A 28 29.87 13.55 9.93
N GLN A 29 28.60 13.86 9.65
CA GLN A 29 27.50 12.91 9.76
C GLN A 29 27.47 11.94 8.58
N PRO A 30 27.16 10.65 8.80
CA PRO A 30 26.99 9.70 7.71
C PRO A 30 26.06 10.25 6.63
N LEU A 31 26.50 10.23 5.37
CA LEU A 31 25.71 10.62 4.20
C LEU A 31 24.62 9.57 3.85
N MET A 32 24.06 8.92 4.87
CA MET A 32 23.01 7.94 4.75
C MET A 32 21.96 8.19 5.83
N VAL A 33 20.70 8.12 5.43
CA VAL A 33 19.56 8.24 6.35
C VAL A 33 18.73 6.98 6.26
N ALA A 34 18.48 6.35 7.40
CA ALA A 34 17.67 5.15 7.48
C ALA A 34 16.18 5.51 7.58
N PHE A 35 15.38 4.93 6.69
CA PHE A 35 13.92 4.95 6.80
C PHE A 35 13.47 3.78 7.66
N ALA A 36 13.19 4.06 8.92
CA ALA A 36 12.86 3.03 9.91
C ALA A 36 11.34 2.93 10.11
N HIS A 37 10.79 1.72 9.96
CA HIS A 37 9.41 1.43 10.33
C HIS A 37 9.33 1.07 11.82
N ARG A 38 8.52 1.78 12.60
CA ARG A 38 8.29 1.48 14.04
C ARG A 38 9.60 1.30 14.82
N ALA A 39 10.51 2.28 14.71
CA ALA A 39 11.71 2.35 15.54
C ALA A 39 11.34 2.43 17.03
N THR A 40 11.99 1.60 17.84
CA THR A 40 11.87 1.62 19.31
C THR A 40 13.26 1.82 19.91
N GLY A 41 13.34 2.22 21.18
CA GLY A 41 14.65 2.39 21.84
C GLY A 41 15.53 1.14 21.78
N GLU A 42 14.93 -0.05 21.84
CA GLU A 42 15.62 -1.34 21.72
C GLU A 42 15.95 -1.73 20.26
N LYS A 43 15.17 -1.21 19.29
CA LYS A 43 15.33 -1.48 17.85
C LYS A 43 15.41 -0.17 17.07
N PRO A 44 16.59 0.49 17.08
CA PRO A 44 16.76 1.80 16.45
C PRO A 44 16.54 1.77 14.93
N PHE A 45 16.79 0.63 14.27
CA PHE A 45 16.53 0.43 12.84
C PHE A 45 15.09 0.00 12.52
N GLY A 46 14.22 -0.07 13.52
CA GLY A 46 12.82 -0.44 13.33
C GLY A 46 12.56 -1.93 13.24
N GLN A 47 11.40 -2.25 12.69
CA GLN A 47 10.85 -3.59 12.55
C GLN A 47 10.34 -3.81 11.13
N SER A 48 10.40 -5.04 10.65
CA SER A 48 9.84 -5.36 9.33
C SER A 48 8.31 -5.30 9.36
N ARG A 49 7.71 -4.67 8.34
CA ARG A 49 6.26 -4.75 8.09
C ARG A 49 5.81 -6.17 7.79
N ILE A 50 6.67 -6.97 7.17
CA ILE A 50 6.44 -8.39 6.90
C ILE A 50 6.91 -9.19 8.12
N SER A 51 6.09 -9.14 9.17
CA SER A 51 6.37 -9.84 10.42
C SER A 51 6.43 -11.36 10.22
N ARG A 52 7.05 -12.08 11.16
CA ARG A 52 7.12 -13.55 11.09
C ARG A 52 5.74 -14.20 11.10
N ALA A 53 4.76 -13.57 11.77
CA ALA A 53 3.37 -14.00 11.75
C ALA A 53 2.76 -13.86 10.35
N VAL A 54 2.93 -12.71 9.68
CA VAL A 54 2.48 -12.50 8.29
C VAL A 54 3.10 -13.54 7.36
N GLN A 55 4.42 -13.77 7.46
CA GLN A 55 5.09 -14.79 6.65
C GLN A 55 4.52 -16.20 6.89
N SER A 56 4.17 -16.53 8.14
CA SER A 56 3.59 -17.84 8.46
C SER A 56 2.20 -17.99 7.84
N ILE A 57 1.34 -16.99 8.01
CA ILE A 57 -0.03 -16.99 7.45
C ILE A 57 0.03 -17.12 5.93
N THR A 58 0.91 -16.36 5.26
CA THR A 58 1.07 -16.46 3.80
C THR A 58 1.56 -17.84 3.36
N ARG A 59 2.53 -18.44 4.06
CA ARG A 59 2.98 -19.81 3.74
C ARG A 59 1.86 -20.84 3.94
N ASP A 60 1.07 -20.70 5.00
CA ASP A 60 -0.08 -21.58 5.26
C ASP A 60 -1.18 -21.41 4.20
N ALA A 61 -1.40 -20.19 3.69
CA ALA A 61 -2.32 -19.94 2.59
C ALA A 61 -1.85 -20.63 1.30
N VAL A 62 -0.57 -20.51 0.93
CA VAL A 62 0.00 -21.20 -0.23
C VAL A 62 -0.15 -22.72 -0.10
N ARG A 63 0.11 -23.28 1.10
CA ARG A 63 -0.09 -24.72 1.35
C ARG A 63 -1.56 -25.13 1.24
N THR A 64 -2.48 -24.27 1.68
CA THR A 64 -3.93 -24.51 1.58
C THR A 64 -4.37 -24.52 0.12
N MET A 65 -3.88 -23.58 -0.70
CA MET A 65 -4.15 -23.59 -2.14
C MET A 65 -3.64 -24.86 -2.83
N PHE A 66 -2.42 -25.29 -2.50
CA PHE A 66 -1.86 -26.54 -3.04
C PHE A 66 -2.69 -27.77 -2.64
N ARG A 67 -3.12 -27.85 -1.37
CA ARG A 67 -3.99 -28.94 -0.89
C ARG A 67 -5.36 -28.92 -1.57
N MET A 68 -5.90 -27.73 -1.81
CA MET A 68 -7.17 -27.55 -2.52
C MET A 68 -7.06 -28.07 -3.96
N GLU A 69 -5.98 -27.75 -4.67
CA GLU A 69 -5.72 -28.25 -6.02
C GLU A 69 -5.51 -29.77 -6.06
N CYS A 70 -4.77 -30.33 -5.10
CA CYS A 70 -4.65 -31.78 -4.99
C CYS A 70 -6.02 -32.43 -4.73
N SER A 71 -6.80 -31.88 -3.79
CA SER A 71 -8.12 -32.40 -3.45
C SER A 71 -9.11 -32.27 -4.59
N SER A 72 -9.05 -31.21 -5.40
CA SER A 72 -9.92 -31.05 -6.56
C SER A 72 -9.60 -32.07 -7.64
N ALA A 73 -8.32 -32.41 -7.83
CA ALA A 73 -7.91 -33.50 -8.72
C ALA A 73 -8.47 -34.86 -8.27
N PHE A 74 -8.42 -35.17 -6.97
CA PHE A 74 -9.03 -36.39 -6.44
C PHE A 74 -10.57 -36.37 -6.50
N HIS A 75 -11.19 -35.20 -6.30
CA HIS A 75 -12.64 -35.05 -6.43
C HIS A 75 -13.12 -35.26 -7.88
N ALA A 76 -12.34 -34.82 -8.87
CA ALA A 76 -12.62 -35.09 -10.28
C ALA A 76 -12.55 -36.60 -10.63
N MET A 77 -11.91 -37.41 -9.78
CA MET A 77 -11.75 -38.85 -9.95
C MET A 77 -12.42 -39.62 -8.79
N PRO A 78 -13.77 -39.66 -8.72
CA PRO A 78 -14.47 -40.30 -7.63
C PRO A 78 -14.16 -41.80 -7.54
N GLN A 79 -13.97 -42.29 -6.33
CA GLN A 79 -13.80 -43.72 -6.09
C GLN A 79 -15.14 -44.42 -6.23
N LYS A 80 -15.19 -45.37 -7.16
CA LYS A 80 -16.34 -46.23 -7.42
C LYS A 80 -16.13 -47.54 -6.65
N PHE A 81 -17.16 -48.04 -5.99
CA PHE A 81 -17.13 -49.35 -5.36
C PHE A 81 -18.28 -50.20 -5.89
N LEU A 82 -18.06 -51.50 -5.88
CA LEU A 82 -18.97 -52.47 -6.44
C LEU A 82 -19.14 -53.63 -5.46
N MET A 83 -20.38 -53.87 -5.04
CA MET A 83 -20.73 -54.93 -4.10
C MET A 83 -21.56 -56.02 -4.80
N GLY A 84 -21.31 -57.28 -4.45
CA GLY A 84 -22.09 -58.43 -4.93
C GLY A 84 -21.63 -59.02 -6.27
N MET A 85 -20.31 -59.04 -6.55
CA MET A 85 -19.75 -59.77 -7.69
C MET A 85 -19.28 -61.17 -7.28
N ALA A 86 -19.41 -62.13 -8.20
CA ALA A 86 -18.81 -63.46 -8.09
C ALA A 86 -17.27 -63.39 -8.19
N GLU A 87 -16.55 -64.32 -7.55
CA GLU A 87 -15.07 -64.31 -7.42
C GLU A 87 -14.36 -64.43 -8.78
N ASP A 88 -14.94 -65.16 -9.74
CA ASP A 88 -14.44 -65.31 -11.11
C ASP A 88 -14.49 -64.00 -11.92
N GLN A 89 -15.48 -63.15 -11.66
CA GLN A 89 -15.59 -61.82 -12.25
C GLN A 89 -14.63 -60.82 -11.60
N MET A 90 -14.25 -61.03 -10.33
CA MET A 90 -13.34 -60.13 -9.62
C MET A 90 -11.94 -60.09 -10.25
N ASP A 91 -11.39 -61.24 -10.62
CA ASP A 91 -10.06 -61.32 -11.27
C ASP A 91 -10.04 -60.62 -12.63
N THR A 92 -11.12 -60.77 -13.42
CA THR A 92 -11.28 -60.08 -14.71
C THR A 92 -11.38 -58.56 -14.53
N PHE A 93 -12.04 -58.10 -13.46
CA PHE A 93 -12.14 -56.67 -13.12
C PHE A 93 -10.81 -56.07 -12.63
N VAL A 94 -9.96 -56.86 -11.94
CA VAL A 94 -8.61 -56.43 -11.53
C VAL A 94 -7.72 -56.22 -12.75
N GLU A 95 -7.77 -57.11 -13.75
CA GLU A 95 -7.04 -56.93 -15.01
C GLU A 95 -7.55 -55.73 -15.82
N MET A 96 -8.86 -55.47 -15.79
CA MET A 96 -9.50 -54.34 -16.48
C MET A 96 -9.48 -53.02 -15.71
N LYS A 97 -8.83 -52.95 -14.54
CA LYS A 97 -8.82 -51.76 -13.67
C LYS A 97 -8.48 -50.45 -14.41
N ARG A 98 -7.56 -50.50 -15.38
CA ARG A 98 -7.19 -49.34 -16.22
C ARG A 98 -8.25 -48.98 -17.27
N LYS A 99 -8.96 -49.97 -17.83
CA LYS A 99 -10.06 -49.75 -18.79
C LYS A 99 -11.30 -49.17 -18.11
N LEU A 100 -11.61 -49.65 -16.90
CA LEU A 100 -12.67 -49.11 -16.03
C LEU A 100 -12.43 -47.66 -15.57
N TYR A 101 -11.16 -47.24 -15.50
CA TYR A 101 -10.77 -45.87 -15.21
C TYR A 101 -10.82 -44.95 -16.44
N ALA A 102 -10.76 -45.51 -17.66
CA ALA A 102 -10.57 -44.77 -18.90
C ALA A 102 -11.86 -44.58 -19.72
N ASP A 103 -12.88 -45.43 -19.55
CA ASP A 103 -14.02 -45.41 -20.47
C ASP A 103 -15.40 -45.69 -19.85
N ASP A 104 -16.39 -45.11 -20.53
CA ASP A 104 -17.81 -44.95 -20.21
C ASP A 104 -18.60 -46.28 -20.09
N VAL A 105 -19.61 -46.26 -19.22
CA VAL A 105 -20.67 -47.27 -19.02
C VAL A 105 -20.29 -48.56 -18.26
N LEU A 106 -20.65 -48.62 -16.97
CA LEU A 106 -20.89 -49.90 -16.28
C LEU A 106 -22.30 -50.41 -16.68
N LEU A 107 -22.37 -51.37 -17.60
CA LEU A 107 -23.58 -52.17 -17.82
C LEU A 107 -23.56 -53.35 -16.85
N MET A 108 -24.54 -53.42 -15.96
CA MET A 108 -24.72 -54.52 -15.01
C MET A 108 -25.89 -55.39 -15.46
N THR A 109 -25.63 -56.68 -15.64
CA THR A 109 -26.67 -57.69 -15.85
C THR A 109 -27.00 -58.40 -14.53
N ARG A 110 -28.21 -58.96 -14.43
CA ARG A 110 -28.64 -59.73 -13.25
C ARG A 110 -27.94 -61.09 -13.22
N ASP A 111 -27.66 -61.58 -12.02
CA ASP A 111 -27.27 -62.97 -11.77
C ASP A 111 -28.46 -63.93 -12.00
N GLU A 112 -28.19 -65.21 -12.22
CA GLU A 112 -29.17 -66.29 -12.45
C GLU A 112 -30.17 -66.44 -11.27
N GLU A 113 -29.80 -66.00 -10.06
CA GLU A 113 -30.67 -65.96 -8.87
C GLU A 113 -31.43 -64.63 -8.67
N GLY A 114 -31.27 -63.66 -9.58
CA GLY A 114 -32.03 -62.40 -9.56
C GLY A 114 -31.44 -61.28 -8.66
N ASN A 115 -30.24 -61.45 -8.13
CA ASN A 115 -29.54 -60.43 -7.35
C ASN A 115 -28.98 -59.33 -8.26
N VAL A 116 -29.20 -58.06 -7.89
CA VAL A 116 -28.75 -56.87 -8.65
C VAL A 116 -27.45 -56.35 -8.03
N PRO A 117 -26.34 -56.24 -8.80
CA PRO A 117 -25.11 -55.63 -8.29
C PRO A 117 -25.37 -54.16 -7.92
N THR A 118 -25.00 -53.77 -6.70
CA THR A 118 -25.15 -52.36 -6.28
C THR A 118 -23.88 -51.60 -6.61
N PHE A 119 -24.00 -50.66 -7.54
CA PHE A 119 -22.95 -49.70 -7.84
C PHE A 119 -23.09 -48.48 -6.92
N GLY A 120 -22.06 -48.21 -6.14
CA GLY A 120 -21.99 -47.04 -5.28
C GLY A 120 -20.77 -46.19 -5.64
N GLN A 121 -20.92 -44.87 -5.48
CA GLN A 121 -19.78 -43.97 -5.47
C GLN A 121 -19.52 -43.55 -4.03
N VAL A 122 -18.25 -43.57 -3.61
CA VAL A 122 -17.88 -42.86 -2.39
C VAL A 122 -17.98 -41.37 -2.72
N SER A 123 -18.84 -40.65 -2.00
CA SER A 123 -18.94 -39.20 -2.14
C SER A 123 -17.56 -38.58 -1.95
N GLY A 124 -17.03 -37.91 -2.98
CA GLY A 124 -15.77 -37.19 -2.85
C GLY A 124 -15.88 -36.12 -1.77
N ASN A 125 -14.80 -35.93 -0.98
CA ASN A 125 -14.75 -34.83 -0.03
C ASN A 125 -14.84 -33.49 -0.79
N SER A 126 -15.81 -32.66 -0.42
CA SER A 126 -15.97 -31.33 -1.01
C SER A 126 -14.72 -30.47 -0.78
N PRO A 127 -14.31 -29.62 -1.74
CA PRO A 127 -13.23 -28.66 -1.55
C PRO A 127 -13.61 -27.49 -0.61
N GLN A 128 -14.86 -27.40 -0.17
CA GLN A 128 -15.37 -26.31 0.68
C GLN A 128 -14.55 -26.02 1.96
N PRO A 129 -14.05 -27.02 2.72
CA PRO A 129 -13.25 -26.77 3.92
C PRO A 129 -11.96 -25.98 3.65
N PHE A 130 -11.37 -26.10 2.44
CA PHE A 130 -10.19 -25.33 2.06
C PHE A 130 -10.53 -23.86 1.79
N VAL A 131 -11.71 -23.58 1.24
CA VAL A 131 -12.20 -22.21 1.04
C VAL A 131 -12.45 -21.53 2.39
N GLU A 132 -13.04 -22.24 3.34
CA GLU A 132 -13.24 -21.74 4.71
C GLU A 132 -11.91 -21.51 5.43
N GLN A 133 -10.95 -22.43 5.28
CA GLN A 133 -9.59 -22.25 5.79
C GLN A 133 -8.91 -21.01 5.18
N MET A 134 -9.06 -20.77 3.88
CA MET A 134 -8.55 -19.56 3.22
C MET A 134 -9.19 -18.29 3.76
N ARG A 135 -10.50 -18.27 4.00
CA ARG A 135 -11.20 -17.14 4.64
C ARG A 135 -10.69 -16.88 6.05
N PHE A 136 -10.48 -17.94 6.84
CA PHE A 136 -9.89 -17.81 8.19
C PHE A 136 -8.48 -17.20 8.15
N LEU A 137 -7.62 -17.68 7.24
CA LEU A 137 -6.28 -17.13 7.06
C LEU A 137 -6.30 -15.68 6.59
N ALA A 138 -7.24 -15.30 5.71
CA ALA A 138 -7.42 -13.91 5.29
C ALA A 138 -7.84 -13.01 6.46
N SER A 139 -8.74 -13.48 7.35
CA SER A 139 -9.12 -12.75 8.56
C SER A 139 -7.96 -12.56 9.53
N LEU A 140 -7.11 -13.58 9.71
CA LEU A 140 -5.89 -13.46 10.52
C LEU A 140 -4.91 -12.44 9.91
N LEU A 141 -4.73 -12.46 8.58
CA LEU A 141 -3.86 -11.51 7.88
C LEU A 141 -4.38 -10.07 8.00
N ALA A 142 -5.69 -9.88 7.85
CA ALA A 142 -6.36 -8.59 8.01
C ALA A 142 -6.13 -8.03 9.42
N GLY A 143 -6.34 -8.85 10.46
CA GLY A 143 -6.11 -8.44 11.85
C GLY A 143 -4.64 -8.08 12.16
N MET A 144 -3.68 -8.71 11.49
CA MET A 144 -2.25 -8.42 11.69
C MET A 144 -1.74 -7.21 10.91
N THR A 145 -2.33 -6.91 9.75
CA THR A 145 -1.85 -5.86 8.84
C THR A 145 -2.71 -4.60 8.86
N GLY A 146 -3.93 -4.66 9.40
CA GLY A 146 -4.94 -3.60 9.31
C GLY A 146 -5.55 -3.47 7.91
N VAL A 147 -5.21 -4.35 6.97
CA VAL A 147 -5.79 -4.35 5.62
C VAL A 147 -7.24 -4.85 5.71
N PRO A 148 -8.21 -4.13 5.13
CA PRO A 148 -9.61 -4.56 5.14
C PRO A 148 -9.78 -5.93 4.49
N LEU A 149 -10.62 -6.78 5.09
CA LEU A 149 -10.92 -8.12 4.57
C LEU A 149 -11.52 -8.08 3.15
N ALA A 150 -12.32 -7.06 2.85
CA ALA A 150 -12.86 -6.82 1.51
C ALA A 150 -11.76 -6.60 0.46
N SER A 151 -10.64 -5.97 0.82
CA SER A 151 -9.48 -5.79 -0.07
C SER A 151 -8.72 -7.08 -0.34
N LEU A 152 -8.91 -8.12 0.49
CA LEU A 152 -8.37 -9.47 0.27
C LEU A 152 -9.28 -10.35 -0.60
N GLY A 153 -10.38 -9.81 -1.13
CA GLY A 153 -11.30 -10.54 -2.01
C GLY A 153 -12.34 -11.40 -1.29
N VAL A 154 -12.39 -11.34 0.04
CA VAL A 154 -13.46 -11.98 0.82
C VAL A 154 -14.63 -11.00 0.90
N VAL A 155 -15.53 -11.13 -0.06
CA VAL A 155 -16.77 -10.34 -0.12
C VAL A 155 -17.76 -10.91 0.90
N GLN A 156 -18.30 -10.05 1.76
CA GLN A 156 -19.47 -10.39 2.58
C GLN A 156 -20.74 -10.12 1.78
N ASP A 157 -21.79 -10.91 2.02
CA ASP A 157 -23.03 -10.86 1.25
C ASP A 157 -23.81 -9.53 1.39
N ASN A 158 -23.43 -8.67 2.35
CA ASN A 158 -24.09 -7.40 2.59
C ASN A 158 -23.23 -6.23 2.07
N PRO A 159 -23.73 -5.38 1.15
CA PRO A 159 -23.02 -4.18 0.74
C PRO A 159 -22.74 -3.27 1.94
N SER A 160 -21.46 -3.00 2.20
CA SER A 160 -21.02 -2.11 3.27
C SER A 160 -21.32 -0.65 2.90
N SER A 161 -21.88 0.12 3.83
CA SER A 161 -22.04 1.57 3.67
C SER A 161 -20.68 2.27 3.51
N ALA A 162 -20.65 3.45 2.88
CA ALA A 162 -19.41 4.21 2.68
C ALA A 162 -18.67 4.48 4.01
N GLN A 163 -19.41 4.79 5.07
CA GLN A 163 -18.84 4.99 6.42
C GLN A 163 -18.26 3.69 7.01
N ALA A 164 -18.86 2.54 6.74
CA ALA A 164 -18.32 1.26 7.19
C ALA A 164 -17.03 0.88 6.42
N ILE A 165 -16.94 1.21 5.13
CA ILE A 165 -15.72 1.03 4.32
C ILE A 165 -14.60 1.92 4.85
N GLU A 166 -14.91 3.18 5.17
CA GLU A 166 -13.94 4.13 5.70
C GLU A 166 -13.46 3.72 7.10
N ALA A 167 -14.39 3.34 7.99
CA ALA A 167 -14.05 2.81 9.31
C ALA A 167 -13.16 1.56 9.24
N ALA A 168 -13.43 0.65 8.30
CA ALA A 168 -12.59 -0.54 8.09
C ALA A 168 -11.17 -0.20 7.59
N ARG A 169 -10.96 0.97 6.96
CA ARG A 169 -9.66 1.45 6.48
C ARG A 169 -8.93 2.32 7.50
N GLU A 170 -9.59 2.77 8.56
CA GLU A 170 -8.98 3.72 9.50
C GLU A 170 -7.68 3.19 10.12
N ASP A 171 -7.62 1.89 10.46
CA ASP A 171 -6.41 1.28 11.03
C ASP A 171 -5.19 1.39 10.11
N ILE A 172 -5.35 1.06 8.81
CA ILE A 172 -4.26 1.15 7.83
C ILE A 172 -3.92 2.61 7.50
N VAL A 173 -4.90 3.51 7.51
CA VAL A 173 -4.70 4.95 7.32
C VAL A 173 -3.89 5.52 8.47
N VAL A 174 -4.24 5.24 9.72
CA VAL A 174 -3.51 5.69 10.90
C VAL A 174 -2.07 5.15 10.89
N ALA A 175 -1.89 3.88 10.51
CA ALA A 175 -0.56 3.30 10.36
C ALA A 175 0.26 4.01 9.26
N ALA A 176 -0.37 4.36 8.13
CA ALA A 176 0.26 5.10 7.05
C ALA A 176 0.65 6.52 7.49
N MET A 177 -0.25 7.25 8.16
CA MET A 177 0.04 8.60 8.67
C MET A 177 1.24 8.60 9.62
N ARG A 178 1.28 7.66 10.58
CA ARG A 178 2.42 7.52 11.50
C ARG A 178 3.74 7.24 10.78
N GLN A 179 3.69 6.44 9.70
CA GLN A 179 4.88 6.17 8.89
C GLN A 179 5.29 7.41 8.11
N THR A 180 4.34 8.11 7.49
CA THR A 180 4.57 9.37 6.78
C THR A 180 5.24 10.40 7.67
N ASP A 181 4.83 10.54 8.93
CA ASP A 181 5.46 11.47 9.88
C ASP A 181 6.94 11.11 10.17
N ALA A 182 7.22 9.82 10.36
CA ALA A 182 8.59 9.33 10.58
C ALA A 182 9.46 9.49 9.33
N ASP A 183 8.90 9.20 8.16
CA ASP A 183 9.56 9.36 6.86
C ASP A 183 9.76 10.84 6.54
N ALA A 184 8.85 11.72 6.97
CA ALA A 184 8.99 13.16 6.82
C ALA A 184 10.24 13.67 7.57
N ALA A 185 10.44 13.23 8.81
CA ALA A 185 11.64 13.58 9.57
C ALA A 185 12.93 13.06 8.90
N SER A 186 12.87 11.86 8.31
CA SER A 186 13.99 11.25 7.60
C SER A 186 14.30 11.96 6.28
N LEU A 187 13.29 12.32 5.51
CA LEU A 187 13.42 13.11 4.28
C LEU A 187 13.96 14.52 4.54
N ARG A 188 13.52 15.18 5.62
CA ARG A 188 14.09 16.49 6.00
C ARG A 188 15.59 16.40 6.25
N ARG A 189 16.05 15.36 6.97
CA ARG A 189 17.49 15.11 7.17
C ARG A 189 18.20 14.82 5.85
N LEU A 190 17.61 14.00 4.99
CA LEU A 190 18.17 13.68 3.68
C LEU A 190 18.31 14.94 2.80
N ALA A 191 17.28 15.80 2.78
CA ALA A 191 17.29 17.05 2.04
C ALA A 191 18.39 17.99 2.57
N ALA A 192 18.52 18.13 3.89
CA ALA A 192 19.58 18.94 4.50
C ALA A 192 20.98 18.41 4.11
N LEU A 193 21.20 17.10 4.16
CA LEU A 193 22.45 16.48 3.72
C LEU A 193 22.71 16.70 2.23
N ALA A 194 21.69 16.58 1.38
CA ALA A 194 21.82 16.83 -0.05
C ALA A 194 22.22 18.28 -0.35
N MET A 195 21.57 19.26 0.31
CA MET A 195 21.93 20.67 0.19
C MET A 195 23.33 20.98 0.73
N ALA A 196 23.75 20.31 1.80
CA ALA A 196 25.10 20.44 2.34
C ALA A 196 26.15 19.92 1.35
N VAL A 197 25.90 18.77 0.71
CA VAL A 197 26.77 18.19 -0.31
C VAL A 197 26.84 19.08 -1.55
N GLU A 198 25.70 19.61 -2.02
CA GLU A 198 25.64 20.54 -3.15
C GLU A 198 26.44 21.82 -2.88
N GLY A 199 26.31 22.38 -1.67
CA GLY A 199 27.06 23.56 -1.23
C GLY A 199 28.50 23.28 -0.81
N ASN A 200 28.96 22.02 -0.90
CA ASN A 200 30.25 21.55 -0.34
C ASN A 200 30.51 22.07 1.08
N THR A 201 29.45 22.07 1.89
CA THR A 201 29.40 22.61 3.25
C THR A 201 28.88 21.56 4.22
N THR A 202 28.70 21.95 5.48
CA THR A 202 28.12 21.11 6.53
C THR A 202 26.70 21.53 6.85
N VAL A 203 25.87 20.61 7.35
CA VAL A 203 24.47 20.87 7.72
C VAL A 203 24.32 22.03 8.73
N ASP A 204 25.31 22.25 9.60
CA ASP A 204 25.28 23.32 10.61
C ASP A 204 25.33 24.73 10.01
N VAL A 205 25.91 24.87 8.82
CA VAL A 205 26.12 26.16 8.11
C VAL A 205 24.92 26.51 7.22
N LEU A 206 23.99 25.59 7.02
CA LEU A 206 22.79 25.84 6.23
C LEU A 206 21.95 26.98 6.82
N SER A 207 21.34 27.77 5.94
CA SER A 207 20.44 28.86 6.35
C SER A 207 19.21 28.30 7.07
N GLU A 208 18.53 29.17 7.83
CA GLU A 208 17.26 28.81 8.47
C GLU A 208 16.20 28.37 7.44
N SER A 209 16.15 29.03 6.28
CA SER A 209 15.25 28.67 5.18
C SER A 209 15.55 27.28 4.60
N GLN A 210 16.83 26.91 4.46
CA GLN A 210 17.23 25.57 4.00
C GLN A 210 16.88 24.49 5.03
N ARG A 211 17.04 24.78 6.33
CA ARG A 211 16.66 23.84 7.40
C ARG A 211 15.14 23.70 7.57
N ALA A 212 14.37 24.72 7.18
CA ALA A 212 12.91 24.71 7.24
C ALA A 212 12.25 23.89 6.11
N VAL A 213 13.02 23.42 5.12
CA VAL A 213 12.48 22.59 4.03
C VAL A 213 11.79 21.35 4.60
N SER A 214 10.54 21.14 4.19
CA SER A 214 9.70 20.03 4.63
C SER A 214 9.13 19.29 3.43
N PRO A 215 9.08 17.94 3.47
CA PRO A 215 8.36 17.18 2.45
C PRO A 215 6.85 17.40 2.59
N LEU A 216 6.18 17.49 1.44
CA LEU A 216 4.73 17.48 1.33
C LEU A 216 4.29 16.07 0.93
N PHE A 217 3.38 15.49 1.71
CA PHE A 217 2.81 14.17 1.44
C PHE A 217 1.32 14.31 1.11
N ALA A 218 0.86 13.49 0.17
CA ALA A 218 -0.56 13.33 -0.09
C ALA A 218 -1.26 12.65 1.11
N ASP A 219 -2.52 12.99 1.33
CA ASP A 219 -3.32 12.38 2.39
C ASP A 219 -3.56 10.88 2.08
N PRO A 220 -3.18 9.95 2.98
CA PRO A 220 -3.40 8.51 2.81
C PRO A 220 -4.88 8.11 2.69
N ARG A 221 -5.82 8.95 3.13
CA ARG A 221 -7.26 8.70 2.99
C ARG A 221 -7.72 8.80 1.53
N THR A 222 -6.92 9.44 0.67
CA THR A 222 -7.25 9.69 -0.75
C THR A 222 -8.69 10.21 -0.95
N PRO A 223 -9.13 11.26 -0.22
CA PRO A 223 -10.48 11.77 -0.40
C PRO A 223 -10.66 12.28 -1.83
N SER A 224 -11.89 12.19 -2.36
CA SER A 224 -12.17 12.71 -3.69
C SER A 224 -11.84 14.21 -3.76
N PRO A 225 -11.36 14.74 -4.90
CA PRO A 225 -11.08 16.17 -5.05
C PRO A 225 -12.30 17.05 -4.69
N VAL A 226 -13.51 16.56 -4.97
CA VAL A 226 -14.78 17.23 -4.62
C VAL A 226 -14.97 17.30 -3.10
N SER A 227 -14.73 16.18 -2.40
CA SER A 227 -14.82 16.12 -0.93
C SER A 227 -13.77 17.01 -0.26
N GLN A 228 -12.56 17.07 -0.82
CA GLN A 228 -11.49 17.96 -0.32
C GLN A 228 -11.87 19.44 -0.50
N ALA A 229 -12.37 19.82 -1.68
CA ALA A 229 -12.81 21.18 -1.95
C ALA A 229 -13.95 21.62 -1.00
N ASP A 230 -14.97 20.76 -0.81
CA ASP A 230 -16.07 21.04 0.12
C ASP A 230 -15.59 21.21 1.57
N ALA A 231 -14.66 20.35 2.03
CA ALA A 231 -14.07 20.48 3.35
C ALA A 231 -13.29 21.80 3.50
N MET A 232 -12.51 22.18 2.49
CA MET A 232 -11.74 23.42 2.51
C MET A 232 -12.63 24.67 2.48
N VAL A 233 -13.72 24.66 1.71
CA VAL A 233 -14.72 25.75 1.71
C VAL A 233 -15.36 25.90 3.09
N LYS A 234 -15.69 24.79 3.77
CA LYS A 234 -16.21 24.82 5.15
C LYS A 234 -15.19 25.39 6.12
N ILE A 235 -13.92 25.01 6.02
CA ILE A 235 -12.85 25.58 6.86
C ILE A 235 -12.69 27.08 6.60
N ALA A 236 -12.64 27.50 5.34
CA ALA A 236 -12.54 28.91 4.97
C ALA A 236 -13.74 29.75 5.44
N SER A 237 -14.94 29.16 5.52
CA SER A 237 -16.12 29.85 6.04
C SER A 237 -16.02 30.20 7.53
N VAL A 238 -15.33 29.36 8.32
CA VAL A 238 -15.11 29.59 9.75
C VAL A 238 -13.85 30.41 10.00
N ALA A 239 -12.82 30.22 9.18
CA ALA A 239 -11.53 30.89 9.26
C ALA A 239 -11.13 31.48 7.91
N PRO A 240 -11.64 32.67 7.55
CA PRO A 240 -11.40 33.27 6.23
C PRO A 240 -9.92 33.48 5.90
N TRP A 241 -9.09 33.76 6.91
CA TRP A 241 -7.65 33.95 6.75
C TRP A 241 -6.95 32.72 6.14
N VAL A 242 -7.48 31.51 6.34
CA VAL A 242 -6.91 30.29 5.78
C VAL A 242 -6.96 30.32 4.26
N ALA A 243 -8.02 30.88 3.66
CA ALA A 243 -8.17 30.99 2.21
C ALA A 243 -7.10 31.88 1.55
N GLU A 244 -6.42 32.73 2.33
CA GLU A 244 -5.36 33.60 1.84
C GLU A 244 -3.97 32.94 1.90
N THR A 245 -3.85 31.75 2.48
CA THR A 245 -2.58 31.05 2.67
C THR A 245 -2.27 30.09 1.52
N ASP A 246 -0.97 29.90 1.23
CA ASP A 246 -0.52 28.90 0.23
C ASP A 246 -0.94 27.48 0.61
N VAL A 247 -1.00 27.18 1.91
CA VAL A 247 -1.44 25.89 2.46
C VAL A 247 -2.86 25.54 1.99
N PHE A 248 -3.74 26.53 1.79
CA PHE A 248 -5.09 26.29 1.27
C PHE A 248 -5.05 25.77 -0.18
N LEU A 249 -4.20 26.35 -1.02
CA LEU A 249 -4.03 25.92 -2.40
C LEU A 249 -3.33 24.55 -2.48
N GLU A 250 -2.33 24.30 -1.63
CA GLU A 250 -1.68 22.99 -1.51
C GLU A 250 -2.68 21.90 -1.12
N ARG A 251 -3.56 22.18 -0.13
CA ARG A 251 -4.59 21.23 0.34
C ARG A 251 -5.68 20.95 -0.69
N LEU A 252 -5.88 21.84 -1.65
CA LEU A 252 -6.76 21.60 -2.81
C LEU A 252 -6.10 20.75 -3.90
N GLY A 253 -4.80 20.43 -3.75
CA GLY A 253 -4.04 19.59 -4.67
C GLY A 253 -3.39 20.34 -5.83
N PHE A 254 -3.28 21.67 -5.74
CA PHE A 254 -2.50 22.44 -6.72
C PHE A 254 -1.00 22.15 -6.56
N SER A 255 -0.28 22.09 -7.67
CA SER A 255 1.18 21.96 -7.64
C SER A 255 1.83 23.29 -7.23
N ASP A 256 3.06 23.26 -6.68
CA ASP A 256 3.82 24.48 -6.35
C ASP A 256 3.95 25.44 -7.55
N ALA A 257 4.04 24.88 -8.76
CA ALA A 257 4.10 25.66 -9.99
C ALA A 257 2.76 26.33 -10.34
N ASP A 258 1.63 25.71 -10.01
CA ASP A 258 0.30 26.31 -10.14
C ASP A 258 0.07 27.37 -9.07
N ILE A 259 0.49 27.11 -7.83
CA ILE A 259 0.38 28.05 -6.70
C ILE A 259 1.13 29.35 -6.99
N ARG A 260 2.38 29.25 -7.46
CA ARG A 260 3.16 30.44 -7.87
C ARG A 260 2.44 31.25 -8.95
N ARG A 261 1.91 30.58 -9.98
CA ARG A 261 1.16 31.23 -11.06
C ARG A 261 -0.14 31.90 -10.57
N LEU A 262 -0.85 31.26 -9.64
CA LEU A 262 -2.06 31.81 -9.03
C LEU A 262 -1.75 33.04 -8.18
N ASN A 263 -0.67 33.00 -7.37
CA ASN A 263 -0.24 34.13 -6.57
C ASN A 263 0.24 35.32 -7.42
N GLU A 264 0.97 35.06 -8.51
CA GLU A 264 1.33 36.10 -9.48
C GLU A 264 0.08 36.71 -10.15
N ALA A 265 -0.91 35.88 -10.50
CA ALA A 265 -2.17 36.37 -11.05
C ALA A 265 -2.95 37.21 -10.03
N LYS A 266 -3.03 36.77 -8.77
CA LYS A 266 -3.65 37.51 -7.67
C LYS A 266 -2.97 38.87 -7.46
N SER A 267 -1.65 38.90 -7.37
CA SER A 267 -0.89 40.16 -7.23
C SER A 267 -1.16 41.15 -8.38
N ARG A 268 -1.28 40.66 -9.63
CA ARG A 268 -1.66 41.51 -10.77
C ARG A 268 -3.09 42.05 -10.67
N ILE A 269 -4.03 41.26 -10.15
CA ILE A 269 -5.43 41.68 -9.94
C ILE A 269 -5.49 42.73 -8.84
N ASP A 270 -4.83 42.49 -7.71
CA ASP A 270 -4.79 43.39 -6.56
C ASP A 270 -4.13 44.74 -6.94
N ALA A 271 -3.01 44.69 -7.69
CA ALA A 271 -2.36 45.89 -8.21
C ALA A 271 -3.29 46.72 -9.13
N ARG A 272 -4.08 46.06 -9.99
CA ARG A 272 -5.08 46.74 -10.82
C ARG A 272 -6.20 47.36 -9.97
N ALA A 273 -6.65 46.68 -8.92
CA ALA A 273 -7.68 47.18 -8.02
C ALA A 273 -7.21 48.41 -7.24
N VAL A 274 -5.97 48.40 -6.72
CA VAL A 274 -5.36 49.55 -6.06
C VAL A 274 -5.24 50.74 -7.01
N LEU A 275 -4.74 50.53 -8.24
CA LEU A 275 -4.61 51.58 -9.24
C LEU A 275 -5.98 52.21 -9.62
N ALA A 276 -7.01 51.38 -9.78
CA ALA A 276 -8.37 51.85 -10.02
C ALA A 276 -8.94 52.64 -8.83
N GLY A 277 -8.65 52.20 -7.60
CA GLY A 277 -9.05 52.91 -6.37
C GLY A 277 -8.37 54.25 -6.19
N THR A 278 -7.06 54.34 -6.46
CA THR A 278 -6.31 55.61 -6.45
C THR A 278 -6.71 56.56 -7.58
N GLY A 279 -7.05 56.03 -8.77
CA GLY A 279 -7.57 56.84 -9.87
C GLY A 279 -8.95 57.44 -9.56
N ALA A 280 -9.81 56.70 -8.86
CA ALA A 280 -11.10 57.18 -8.39
C ALA A 280 -10.96 58.24 -7.27
N GLN A 281 -10.04 58.05 -6.31
CA GLN A 281 -9.75 59.05 -5.27
C GLN A 281 -9.11 60.32 -5.81
N ALA A 282 -8.21 60.21 -6.80
CA ALA A 282 -7.62 61.38 -7.48
C ALA A 282 -8.66 62.17 -8.29
N ALA A 283 -9.65 61.49 -8.90
CA ALA A 283 -10.76 62.15 -9.58
C ALA A 283 -11.72 62.89 -8.63
N LEU A 284 -11.83 62.45 -7.37
CA LEU A 284 -12.62 63.09 -6.31
C LEU A 284 -11.90 64.29 -5.63
N GLN A 285 -10.59 64.42 -5.80
CA GLN A 285 -9.76 65.49 -5.19
C GLN A 285 -9.36 66.62 -6.14
N LEU A 286 -9.78 66.57 -7.42
CA LEU A 286 -9.65 67.73 -8.31
C LEU A 286 -10.52 68.87 -7.74
N PRO A 287 -9.93 70.01 -7.36
CA PRO A 287 -10.74 71.15 -6.91
C PRO A 287 -11.62 71.58 -8.10
N ALA A 288 -12.91 71.82 -7.81
CA ALA A 288 -13.79 72.56 -8.70
C ALA A 288 -13.24 73.99 -8.87
N GLY A 289 -12.23 74.12 -9.72
CA GLY A 289 -11.54 75.38 -10.00
C GLY A 289 -12.37 76.25 -10.93
N GLY A 290 -13.02 77.23 -10.33
CA GLY A 290 -13.26 78.59 -10.83
C GLY A 290 -13.62 78.77 -12.30
N ALA A 291 -14.90 78.99 -12.56
CA ALA A 291 -15.33 79.86 -13.65
C ALA A 291 -15.60 81.26 -13.05
N GLU A 292 -14.69 82.20 -13.33
CA GLU A 292 -15.05 83.62 -13.46
C GLU A 292 -15.76 83.85 -14.80
#